data_AF-A0A3P1WXP8-F1
#
_entry.id   AF-A0A3P1WXP8-F1
#
_cell.length_a   1.000
_cell.length_b   1.000
_cell.length_c   1.000
_cell.angle_alpha   90.00
_cell.angle_beta   90.00
_cell.angle_gamma   90.00
#
_symmetry.space_group_name_H-M   'P 1'
#
loop_
_entity.id
_entity.type
_entity.pdbx_description
1 polymer ?
#
loop_
_entity_poly.entity_id
_entity_poly.type
_entity_poly.pdbx_seq_one_letter_code
_entity_poly.pdbx_strand_id
1 'polypeptide(L)'
;MSEHVDEQAVRDDAVSRLSQEVAQQSALLSQVIERLRQTEARTTTVATRGGKQEAVVLWPWSLDPDRTVEEWERLIVWVDGMCVTHAVTAIPPCWLAHPDLVNQLEALRCAWEIAAANHPGPELIAWYTYSWRPFLGYVQGVDRCRNGHQPDPPATVTDARFHPLAAEQG
;
A
#
# COMPACT_ATOMS: atom_id res chain seq x y z
N MET A 1 55.67 35.41 -29.96
CA MET A 1 54.37 35.44 -30.66
C MET A 1 53.79 34.07 -30.96
N SER A 2 54.57 32.97 -30.93
CA SER A 2 54.04 31.61 -31.16
C SER A 2 53.35 30.95 -29.96
N GLU A 3 53.75 31.24 -28.71
CA GLU A 3 53.13 30.61 -27.52
C GLU A 3 51.68 31.01 -27.27
N HIS A 4 51.30 32.27 -27.57
CA HIS A 4 49.93 32.75 -27.37
C HIS A 4 48.90 32.13 -28.32
N VAL A 5 49.32 31.61 -29.48
CA VAL A 5 48.43 30.96 -30.45
C VAL A 5 48.10 29.53 -29.98
N ASP A 6 49.02 28.87 -29.29
CA ASP A 6 48.86 27.50 -28.79
C ASP A 6 47.92 27.46 -27.57
N GLU A 7 48.06 28.42 -26.64
CA GLU A 7 47.14 28.57 -25.50
C GLU A 7 45.70 28.89 -25.92
N GLN A 8 45.53 29.69 -26.98
CA GLN A 8 44.21 30.04 -27.50
C GLN A 8 43.53 28.82 -28.13
N ALA A 9 44.26 27.99 -28.88
CA ALA A 9 43.74 26.77 -29.48
C ALA A 9 43.32 25.72 -28.42
N VAL A 10 44.11 25.57 -27.35
CA VAL A 10 43.78 24.68 -26.22
C VAL A 10 42.53 25.15 -25.48
N ARG A 11 42.38 26.46 -25.28
CA ARG A 11 41.19 27.04 -24.65
C ARG A 11 39.94 26.82 -25.50
N ASP A 12 40.02 27.04 -26.80
CA ASP A 12 38.88 26.90 -27.71
C ASP A 12 38.43 25.42 -27.82
N ASP A 13 39.36 24.47 -27.78
CA ASP A 13 39.05 23.03 -27.68
C ASP A 13 38.40 22.66 -26.34
N ALA A 14 38.87 23.21 -25.23
CA ALA A 14 38.25 23.01 -23.91
C ALA A 14 36.82 23.59 -23.85
N VAL A 15 36.59 24.78 -24.43
CA VAL A 15 35.26 25.39 -24.52
C VAL A 15 34.33 24.57 -25.41
N SER A 16 34.83 24.01 -26.52
CA SER A 16 34.06 23.13 -27.39
C SER A 16 33.61 21.86 -26.65
N ARG A 17 34.51 21.23 -25.90
CA ARG A 17 34.20 20.04 -25.08
C ARG A 17 33.16 20.33 -24.00
N LEU A 18 33.30 21.44 -23.28
CA LEU A 18 32.32 21.84 -22.26
C LEU A 18 30.95 22.17 -22.87
N SER A 19 30.93 22.84 -24.03
CA SER A 19 29.67 23.13 -24.75
C SER A 19 28.95 21.85 -25.18
N GLN A 20 29.70 20.86 -25.67
CA GLN A 20 29.16 19.55 -26.04
C GLN A 20 28.61 18.80 -24.83
N GLU A 21 29.30 18.85 -23.69
CA GLU A 21 28.83 18.23 -22.45
C GLU A 21 27.56 18.89 -21.90
N VAL A 22 27.49 20.23 -21.91
CA VAL A 22 26.28 20.97 -21.51
C VAL A 22 25.10 20.62 -22.42
N ALA A 23 25.31 20.51 -23.73
CA ALA A 23 24.27 20.09 -24.66
C ALA A 23 23.78 18.66 -24.39
N GLN A 24 24.70 17.75 -24.07
CA GLN A 24 24.37 16.36 -23.72
C GLN A 24 23.59 16.27 -22.40
N GLN A 25 24.02 17.02 -21.38
CA GLN A 25 23.33 17.07 -20.08
C GLN A 25 21.93 17.69 -20.22
N SER A 26 21.79 18.76 -21.01
CA SER A 26 20.49 19.37 -21.29
C SER A 26 19.52 18.40 -21.97
N ALA A 27 20.00 17.62 -22.95
CA ALA A 27 19.18 16.61 -23.63
C ALA A 27 18.73 15.49 -22.67
N LEU A 28 19.62 15.05 -21.77
CA LEU A 28 19.29 14.04 -20.77
C LEU A 28 18.24 14.54 -19.78
N LEU A 29 18.37 15.79 -19.30
CA LEU A 29 17.40 16.40 -18.39
C LEU A 29 16.01 16.51 -19.05
N SER A 30 15.94 16.94 -20.32
CA SER A 30 14.67 16.96 -21.06
C SER A 30 14.04 15.57 -21.16
N GLN A 31 14.84 14.53 -21.38
CA GLN A 31 14.35 13.16 -21.45
C GLN A 31 13.84 12.65 -20.09
N VAL A 32 14.51 13.00 -18.99
CA VAL A 32 14.08 12.64 -17.63
C VAL A 32 12.78 13.34 -17.25
N ILE A 33 12.65 14.64 -17.56
CA ILE A 33 11.42 15.41 -17.32
C ILE A 33 10.24 14.81 -18.08
N GLU A 34 10.44 14.41 -19.34
CA GLU A 34 9.38 13.81 -20.14
C GLU A 34 8.96 12.44 -19.58
N ARG A 35 9.90 11.61 -19.14
CA ARG A 35 9.58 10.34 -18.47
C ARG A 35 8.81 10.56 -17.17
N LEU A 36 9.19 11.56 -16.38
CA LEU A 36 8.48 11.93 -15.15
C LEU A 36 7.03 12.33 -15.46
N ARG A 37 6.82 13.21 -16.46
CA ARG A 37 5.47 13.59 -16.91
C ARG A 37 4.64 12.40 -17.38
N GLN A 38 5.24 11.46 -18.11
CA GLN A 38 4.55 10.25 -18.55
C GLN A 38 4.19 9.33 -17.38
N THR A 39 5.07 9.18 -16.38
CA THR A 39 4.76 8.44 -15.15
C THR A 39 3.71 9.13 -14.30
N GLU A 40 3.75 10.46 -14.19
CA GLU A 40 2.73 11.25 -13.50
C GLU A 40 1.39 11.14 -14.21
N ALA A 41 1.34 11.21 -15.54
CA ALA A 41 0.11 11.02 -16.30
C ALA A 41 -0.48 9.62 -16.11
N ARG A 42 0.35 8.57 -16.12
CA ARG A 42 -0.07 7.18 -15.81
C ARG A 42 -0.56 7.01 -14.38
N THR A 43 -0.02 7.79 -13.45
CA THR A 43 -0.43 7.77 -12.03
C THR A 43 -1.70 8.60 -11.81
N THR A 44 -1.85 9.72 -12.53
CA THR A 44 -3.00 10.64 -12.43
C THR A 44 -4.22 10.13 -13.18
N THR A 45 -4.08 9.17 -14.09
CA THR A 45 -5.22 8.43 -14.68
C THR A 45 -5.94 7.52 -13.68
N VAL A 46 -5.48 7.41 -12.43
CA VAL A 46 -6.36 7.01 -11.32
C VAL A 46 -7.32 8.16 -11.07
N ALA A 47 -8.51 8.06 -11.66
CA ALA A 47 -9.50 9.11 -11.77
C ALA A 47 -9.80 9.84 -10.45
N THR A 48 -9.27 11.04 -10.28
CA THR A 48 -9.79 12.02 -9.32
C THR A 48 -11.10 12.57 -9.88
N ARG A 49 -12.22 11.89 -9.58
CA ARG A 49 -13.57 12.37 -9.89
C ARG A 49 -13.85 13.64 -9.08
N GLY A 50 -13.76 14.80 -9.74
CA GLY A 50 -14.24 16.10 -9.26
C GLY A 50 -15.78 16.23 -9.29
N GLY A 51 -16.50 15.26 -8.75
CA GLY A 51 -17.89 15.45 -8.31
C GLY A 51 -17.88 15.82 -6.83
N LYS A 52 -18.94 16.44 -6.29
CA LYS A 52 -19.15 16.49 -4.83
C LYS A 52 -18.88 15.09 -4.29
N GLN A 53 -17.75 14.90 -3.60
CA GLN A 53 -17.45 13.64 -2.92
C GLN A 53 -18.48 13.56 -1.80
N GLU A 54 -19.60 12.93 -2.10
CA GLU A 54 -20.37 12.24 -1.09
C GLU A 54 -19.34 11.39 -0.34
N ALA A 55 -19.15 11.68 0.94
CA ALA A 55 -18.12 11.03 1.73
C ALA A 55 -18.41 9.53 1.67
N VAL A 56 -17.62 8.79 0.89
CA VAL A 56 -17.71 7.34 0.85
C VAL A 56 -17.25 6.89 2.23
N VAL A 57 -18.21 6.55 3.09
CA VAL A 57 -17.92 5.97 4.39
C VAL A 57 -17.45 4.55 4.12
N LEU A 58 -16.14 4.34 4.24
CA LEU A 58 -15.58 3.00 4.21
C LEU A 58 -15.85 2.36 5.57
N TRP A 59 -16.76 1.40 5.58
CA TRP A 59 -17.01 0.57 6.75
C TRP A 59 -15.89 -0.48 6.88
N PRO A 60 -15.49 -0.84 8.12
CA PRO A 60 -14.76 -2.09 8.33
C PRO A 60 -15.54 -3.24 7.70
N TRP A 61 -14.85 -4.14 7.01
CA TRP A 61 -15.47 -5.26 6.29
C TRP A 61 -16.44 -6.05 7.18
N SER A 62 -16.09 -6.26 8.45
CA SER A 62 -16.94 -6.98 9.41
C SER A 62 -18.23 -6.24 9.83
N LEU A 63 -18.32 -4.93 9.59
CA LEU A 63 -19.44 -4.06 10.02
C LEU A 63 -20.22 -3.48 8.84
N ASP A 64 -19.81 -3.79 7.61
CA ASP A 64 -20.46 -3.33 6.41
C ASP A 64 -21.82 -4.04 6.25
N PRO A 65 -22.95 -3.31 6.30
CA PRO A 65 -24.29 -3.90 6.31
C PRO A 65 -24.67 -4.57 5.00
N ASP A 66 -23.96 -4.27 3.90
CA ASP A 66 -24.23 -4.82 2.58
C ASP A 66 -23.45 -6.12 2.30
N ARG A 67 -22.70 -6.63 3.30
CA ARG A 67 -21.91 -7.87 3.17
C ARG A 67 -22.81 -9.08 2.99
N THR A 68 -22.53 -9.85 1.94
CA THR A 68 -23.32 -11.04 1.63
C THR A 68 -22.71 -12.32 2.21
N VAL A 69 -23.54 -13.37 2.32
CA VAL A 69 -23.10 -14.69 2.79
C VAL A 69 -22.01 -15.26 1.87
N GLU A 70 -22.13 -15.05 0.57
CA GLU A 70 -21.16 -15.53 -0.41
C GLU A 70 -19.78 -14.87 -0.25
N GLU A 71 -19.74 -13.61 0.19
CA GLU A 71 -18.48 -12.92 0.48
C GLU A 71 -17.81 -13.50 1.74
N TRP A 72 -18.59 -13.85 2.77
CA TRP A 72 -18.11 -14.58 3.93
C TRP A 72 -17.57 -15.96 3.58
N GLU A 73 -18.31 -16.74 2.79
CA GLU A 73 -17.88 -18.06 2.34
C GLU A 73 -16.58 -17.99 1.53
N ARG A 74 -16.44 -16.98 0.66
CA ARG A 74 -15.21 -16.75 -0.11
C ARG A 74 -14.02 -16.47 0.80
N LEU A 75 -14.21 -15.65 1.83
CA LEU A 75 -13.15 -15.36 2.80
C LEU A 75 -12.78 -16.63 3.58
N ILE A 76 -13.76 -17.42 4.04
CA ILE A 76 -13.54 -18.69 4.75
C ILE A 76 -12.71 -19.65 3.90
N VAL A 77 -13.13 -19.89 2.65
CA VAL A 77 -12.41 -20.78 1.73
C VAL A 77 -10.98 -20.32 1.49
N TRP A 78 -10.77 -19.00 1.34
CA TRP A 78 -9.43 -18.46 1.18
C TRP A 78 -8.56 -18.66 2.43
N VAL A 79 -9.09 -18.37 3.63
CA VAL A 79 -8.37 -18.56 4.90
C VAL A 79 -8.00 -20.03 5.08
N ASP A 80 -8.94 -20.95 4.88
CA ASP A 80 -8.71 -22.39 4.99
C ASP A 80 -7.67 -22.86 3.97
N GLY A 81 -7.76 -22.38 2.72
CA GLY A 81 -6.78 -22.65 1.67
C GLY A 81 -5.37 -22.20 2.06
N MET A 82 -5.24 -21.00 2.63
CA MET A 82 -3.96 -20.47 3.09
C MET A 82 -3.41 -21.27 4.29
N CYS A 83 -4.28 -21.64 5.23
CA CYS A 83 -3.89 -22.46 6.38
C CYS A 83 -3.37 -23.84 5.95
N VAL A 84 -4.08 -24.51 5.05
CA VAL A 84 -3.68 -25.82 4.51
C VAL A 84 -2.38 -25.70 3.71
N THR A 85 -2.29 -24.72 2.81
CA THR A 85 -1.12 -24.54 1.93
C THR A 85 0.16 -24.26 2.70
N HIS A 86 0.07 -23.54 3.82
CA HIS A 86 1.23 -23.12 4.61
C HIS A 86 1.36 -23.82 5.96
N ALA A 87 0.57 -24.87 6.21
CA ALA A 87 0.50 -25.59 7.48
C ALA A 87 0.37 -24.64 8.70
N VAL A 88 -0.47 -23.61 8.58
CA VAL A 88 -0.69 -22.62 9.64
C VAL A 88 -1.67 -23.17 10.67
N THR A 89 -1.25 -23.15 11.92
CA THR A 89 -2.07 -23.52 13.08
C THR A 89 -2.31 -22.34 14.03
N ALA A 90 -1.81 -21.16 13.68
CA ALA A 90 -1.88 -19.97 14.52
C ALA A 90 -3.25 -19.30 14.49
N ILE A 91 -3.96 -19.37 13.35
CA ILE A 91 -5.27 -18.73 13.19
C ILE A 91 -6.31 -19.57 13.93
N PRO A 92 -6.98 -19.03 14.95
CA PRO A 92 -7.93 -19.80 15.74
C PRO A 92 -9.23 -20.06 14.96
N PRO A 93 -9.91 -21.20 15.17
CA PRO A 93 -11.16 -21.51 14.48
C PRO A 93 -12.30 -20.53 14.77
N CYS A 94 -12.20 -19.77 15.88
CA CYS A 94 -13.16 -18.73 16.22
C CYS A 94 -12.87 -17.37 15.55
N TRP A 95 -11.93 -17.26 14.61
CA TRP A 95 -11.53 -16.00 13.98
C TRP A 95 -12.71 -15.19 13.41
N LEU A 96 -13.77 -15.85 12.93
CA LEU A 96 -15.01 -15.22 12.46
C LEU A 96 -15.71 -14.36 13.52
N ALA A 97 -15.53 -14.69 14.80
CA ALA A 97 -16.10 -13.96 15.93
C ALA A 97 -15.25 -12.75 16.37
N HIS A 98 -14.11 -12.49 15.71
CA HIS A 98 -13.20 -11.40 16.04
C HIS A 98 -13.13 -10.41 14.88
N PRO A 99 -13.88 -9.28 14.93
CA PRO A 99 -13.89 -8.26 13.89
C PRO A 99 -12.50 -7.80 13.45
N ASP A 100 -11.55 -7.65 14.37
CA ASP A 100 -10.16 -7.30 14.04
C ASP A 100 -9.50 -8.33 13.11
N LEU A 101 -9.60 -9.62 13.45
CA LEU A 101 -9.04 -10.70 12.63
C LEU A 101 -9.72 -10.80 11.27
N VAL A 102 -11.05 -10.66 11.23
CA VAL A 102 -11.82 -10.66 9.97
C VAL A 102 -11.32 -9.55 9.03
N ASN A 103 -11.20 -8.32 9.53
CA ASN A 103 -10.74 -7.18 8.74
C ASN A 103 -9.31 -7.35 8.24
N GLN A 104 -8.40 -7.84 9.09
CA GLN A 104 -7.01 -8.08 8.68
C GLN A 104 -6.90 -9.20 7.64
N LEU A 105 -7.63 -10.32 7.82
CA LEU A 105 -7.63 -11.44 6.89
C LEU A 105 -8.21 -11.05 5.52
N GLU A 106 -9.25 -10.21 5.51
CA GLU A 106 -9.80 -9.71 4.26
C GLU A 106 -8.82 -8.80 3.52
N ALA A 107 -8.18 -7.86 4.23
CA ALA A 107 -7.16 -6.99 3.65
C ALA A 107 -5.97 -7.81 3.09
N LEU A 108 -5.57 -8.85 3.82
CA LEU A 108 -4.53 -9.79 3.38
C LEU A 108 -4.94 -10.55 2.12
N ARG A 109 -6.19 -11.03 2.05
CA ARG A 109 -6.75 -11.68 0.85
C ARG A 109 -6.70 -10.76 -0.35
N CYS A 110 -7.21 -9.53 -0.22
CA CYS A 110 -7.20 -8.55 -1.29
C CYS A 110 -5.76 -8.25 -1.79
N ALA A 111 -4.82 -8.06 -0.86
CA ALA A 111 -3.42 -7.83 -1.21
C ALA A 111 -2.79 -9.07 -1.88
N TRP A 112 -3.14 -10.28 -1.45
CA TRP A 112 -2.66 -11.53 -2.04
C TRP A 112 -3.19 -11.71 -3.46
N GLU A 113 -4.48 -11.44 -3.71
CA GLU A 113 -5.09 -11.55 -5.04
C GLU A 113 -4.41 -10.64 -6.05
N ILE A 114 -4.13 -9.39 -5.66
CA ILE A 114 -3.38 -8.43 -6.48
C ILE A 114 -1.96 -8.96 -6.75
N ALA A 115 -1.26 -9.42 -5.72
CA ALA A 115 0.11 -9.92 -5.86
C ALA A 115 0.19 -11.19 -6.72
N ALA A 116 -0.76 -12.11 -6.55
CA ALA A 116 -0.85 -13.36 -7.30
C ALA A 116 -1.21 -13.13 -8.78
N ALA A 117 -2.12 -12.20 -9.07
CA ALA A 117 -2.48 -11.85 -10.45
C ALA A 117 -1.32 -11.29 -11.28
N ASN A 118 -0.30 -10.71 -10.62
CA ASN A 118 0.89 -10.16 -11.25
C ASN A 118 2.08 -11.15 -11.24
N HIS A 119 1.87 -12.41 -10.87
CA HIS A 119 2.92 -13.42 -10.87
C HIS A 119 3.23 -13.92 -12.31
N PRO A 120 4.51 -14.07 -12.71
CA PRO A 120 5.73 -13.87 -11.93
C PRO A 120 6.12 -12.39 -11.75
N GLY A 121 6.34 -11.99 -10.48
CA GLY A 121 6.72 -10.64 -10.06
C GLY A 121 7.13 -10.60 -8.56
N PRO A 122 7.83 -9.56 -8.09
CA PRO A 122 8.30 -9.46 -6.70
C PRO A 122 7.18 -9.28 -5.67
N GLU A 123 5.98 -8.92 -6.10
CA GLU A 123 4.84 -8.54 -5.26
C GLU A 123 4.40 -9.70 -4.37
N LEU A 124 4.37 -10.93 -4.91
CA LEU A 124 3.97 -12.10 -4.13
C LEU A 124 5.00 -12.42 -3.03
N ILE A 125 6.29 -12.26 -3.31
CA ILE A 125 7.36 -12.41 -2.31
C ILE A 125 7.24 -11.31 -1.24
N ALA A 126 6.98 -10.07 -1.65
CA ALA A 126 6.78 -8.94 -0.75
C ALA A 126 5.57 -9.17 0.17
N TRP A 127 4.46 -9.67 -0.37
CA TRP A 127 3.26 -10.01 0.40
C TRP A 127 3.55 -11.05 1.49
N TYR A 128 4.25 -12.13 1.17
CA TYR A 128 4.65 -13.13 2.16
C TYR A 128 5.55 -12.55 3.24
N THR A 129 6.47 -11.67 2.85
CA THR A 129 7.51 -11.12 3.73
C THR A 129 6.97 -10.07 4.69
N TYR A 130 6.17 -9.13 4.18
CA TYR A 130 5.78 -7.93 4.90
C TYR A 130 4.35 -7.96 5.43
N SER A 131 3.52 -8.90 4.97
CA SER A 131 2.11 -8.97 5.37
C SER A 131 1.79 -10.29 6.06
N TRP A 132 1.98 -11.42 5.37
CA TRP A 132 1.57 -12.73 5.90
C TRP A 132 2.35 -13.15 7.15
N ARG A 133 3.69 -13.17 7.08
CA ARG A 133 4.52 -13.60 8.21
C ARG A 133 4.34 -12.70 9.45
N PRO A 134 4.34 -11.36 9.33
CA PRO A 134 4.06 -10.48 10.47
C PRO A 134 2.67 -10.71 11.07
N PHE A 135 1.63 -10.90 10.24
CA PHE A 135 0.29 -11.22 10.72
C PHE A 135 0.27 -12.51 11.55
N LEU A 136 0.91 -13.58 11.08
CA LEU A 136 0.99 -14.82 11.86
C LEU A 136 1.70 -14.62 13.21
N GLY A 137 2.75 -13.79 13.24
CA GLY A 137 3.42 -13.40 14.48
C GLY A 137 2.50 -12.63 15.44
N TYR A 138 1.68 -11.72 14.92
CA TYR A 138 0.67 -11.00 15.71
C TYR A 138 -0.36 -11.98 16.31
N VAL A 139 -0.96 -12.84 15.50
CA VAL A 139 -2.00 -13.78 15.97
C VAL A 139 -1.45 -14.73 17.03
N GLN A 140 -0.22 -15.22 16.87
CA GLN A 140 0.43 -16.07 17.88
C GLN A 140 0.64 -15.36 19.23
N GLY A 141 0.78 -14.03 19.22
CA GLY A 141 0.89 -13.22 20.43
C GLY A 141 -0.45 -12.97 21.13
N VAL A 142 -1.58 -13.24 20.48
CA VAL A 142 -2.92 -13.04 21.04
C VAL A 142 -3.44 -14.35 21.63
N ASP A 143 -3.28 -14.54 22.95
CA ASP A 143 -3.66 -15.78 23.64
C ASP A 143 -5.18 -15.94 23.88
N ARG A 144 -5.99 -14.94 23.47
CA ARG A 144 -7.42 -14.81 23.82
C ARG A 144 -8.32 -15.93 23.28
N CYS A 145 -7.84 -16.71 22.31
CA CYS A 145 -8.63 -17.77 21.65
C CYS A 145 -8.13 -19.18 21.94
N ARG A 146 -6.96 -19.34 22.59
CA ARG A 146 -6.25 -20.63 22.67
C ARG A 146 -6.95 -21.65 23.58
N ASN A 147 -7.74 -21.18 24.56
CA ASN A 147 -8.45 -22.02 25.53
C ASN A 147 -9.98 -21.86 25.45
N GLY A 148 -10.50 -21.58 24.25
CA GLY A 148 -11.91 -21.27 24.01
C GLY A 148 -12.10 -19.80 23.61
N HIS A 149 -13.22 -19.52 22.95
CA HIS A 149 -13.53 -18.17 22.49
C HIS A 149 -13.72 -17.22 23.69
N GLN A 150 -12.96 -16.13 23.70
CA GLN A 150 -13.18 -14.99 24.59
C GLN A 150 -13.67 -13.81 23.74
N PRO A 151 -14.68 -13.06 24.19
CA PRO A 151 -15.14 -11.89 23.47
C PRO A 151 -14.05 -10.83 23.40
N ASP A 152 -14.05 -10.05 22.32
CA ASP A 152 -13.14 -8.92 22.20
C ASP A 152 -13.42 -7.87 23.30
N PRO A 153 -12.37 -7.21 23.82
CA PRO A 153 -12.54 -6.15 24.79
C PRO A 153 -13.34 -4.99 24.15
N PRO A 154 -14.12 -4.25 24.96
CA PRO A 154 -14.87 -3.11 24.45
C PRO A 154 -13.91 -2.07 23.87
N ALA A 155 -14.22 -1.59 22.67
CA ALA A 155 -13.46 -0.52 22.02
C ALA A 155 -13.62 0.79 22.80
N THR A 156 -12.54 1.56 22.89
CA THR A 156 -12.62 2.95 23.36
C THR A 156 -13.09 3.81 22.18
N VAL A 157 -14.34 4.28 22.24
CA VAL A 157 -14.93 5.12 21.19
C VAL A 157 -14.61 6.59 21.42
N THR A 158 -14.54 7.36 20.34
CA THR A 158 -14.31 8.81 20.40
C THR A 158 -15.33 9.49 21.30
N ASP A 159 -14.85 10.21 22.32
CA ASP A 159 -15.71 11.01 23.18
C ASP A 159 -15.97 12.38 22.54
N ALA A 160 -17.15 12.52 21.95
CA ALA A 160 -17.59 13.73 21.24
C ALA A 160 -17.63 14.98 22.13
N ARG A 161 -17.59 14.85 23.46
CA ARG A 161 -17.54 15.99 24.39
C ARG A 161 -16.24 16.78 24.30
N PHE A 162 -15.16 16.16 23.82
CA PHE A 162 -13.89 16.84 23.56
C PHE A 162 -13.83 17.47 22.16
N HIS A 163 -14.92 17.44 21.39
CA HIS A 163 -14.97 18.11 20.09
C HIS A 163 -14.90 19.64 20.30
N PRO A 164 -13.88 20.35 19.77
CA PRO A 164 -13.66 21.76 20.08
C PRO A 164 -14.83 22.70 19.75
N LEU A 165 -15.66 22.33 18.77
CA LEU A 165 -16.83 23.13 18.36
C LEU A 165 -18.14 22.72 19.06
N ALA A 166 -18.11 21.73 19.97
CA ALA A 166 -19.31 21.31 20.69
C ALA A 166 -19.75 22.33 21.76
N ALA A 167 -18.85 23.23 22.19
CA ALA A 167 -19.12 24.25 23.21
C ALA A 167 -19.88 25.48 22.70
N GLU A 168 -19.96 25.69 21.37
CA GLU A 168 -20.57 26.90 20.78
C GLU A 168 -22.08 26.76 20.51
N GLN A 169 -22.69 25.62 20.85
CA GLN A 169 -24.12 25.34 20.59
C GLN A 169 -24.97 25.20 21.87
N GLY A 170 -24.46 25.65 23.03
CA GLY A 170 -25.13 25.57 24.33
C GLY A 170 -25.73 26.88 24.81
#